data_AF-A0A6A6EXF0-F1
#
_entry.id   AF-A0A6A6EXF0-F1
#
_cell.length_a   1.000
_cell.length_b   1.000
_cell.length_c   1.000
_cell.angle_alpha   90.00
_cell.angle_beta   90.00
_cell.angle_gamma   90.00
#
_symmetry.space_group_name_H-M   'P 1'
#
loop_
_entity.id
_entity.type
_entity.pdbx_description
1 polymer ?
#
loop_
_entity_poly.entity_id
_entity_poly.type
_entity_poly.pdbx_seq_one_letter_code
_entity_poly.pdbx_strand_id
1 'polypeptide(L)'
;GTSPVAISDTVDAFKDSTEISAIALSPSTASGYKDMYKNLKTSSNAYGYMGFTSMSSYDTDACASKHNSKIGCMAIILFKRNLTQNIGPACSNPPSATIIKCGSWRGPATPENTVNAGYTDNNSTITIAGSNRYVQDKTPSVPEYDGPSSLGNAAINAPMDCSNSYDTYMGFKIFPDGSFDPALCAAACTATSNYNIAHPPATGEPRTCRSFNAYILLKNGNVEGQYCSLFGMYTRAWDSSHATNSGQYHGSDSYTVQNSVGYKNSTGSSQKC
;
A
#
# COMPACT_ATOMS: atom_id res chain seq x y z
N GLY A 1 19.10 -26.08 -3.18
CA GLY A 1 17.78 -26.20 -2.53
C GLY A 1 16.77 -26.52 -3.61
N THR A 2 15.84 -27.45 -3.34
CA THR A 2 14.89 -27.99 -4.30
C THR A 2 13.66 -27.10 -4.46
N SER A 3 13.81 -25.98 -5.18
CA SER A 3 12.68 -25.39 -5.90
C SER A 3 12.39 -26.20 -7.17
N PRO A 4 11.15 -26.21 -7.69
CA PRO A 4 10.85 -26.84 -8.96
C PRO A 4 11.71 -26.21 -10.07
N VAL A 5 12.43 -27.08 -10.78
CA VAL A 5 13.18 -26.72 -11.99
C VAL A 5 12.24 -26.99 -13.15
N ALA A 6 11.99 -25.98 -13.98
CA ALA A 6 11.17 -26.17 -15.17
C ALA A 6 11.74 -27.30 -16.03
N ILE A 7 10.87 -28.16 -16.57
CA ILE A 7 11.24 -29.41 -17.28
C ILE A 7 12.13 -29.13 -18.51
N SER A 8 12.13 -27.88 -18.99
CA SER A 8 13.12 -27.32 -19.91
C SER A 8 13.63 -25.98 -19.35
N ASP A 9 14.95 -25.74 -19.41
CA ASP A 9 15.57 -24.47 -18.96
C ASP A 9 15.44 -23.36 -20.01
N THR A 10 14.21 -23.09 -20.44
CA THR A 10 13.88 -21.94 -21.30
C THR A 10 13.05 -20.91 -20.54
N VAL A 11 13.05 -19.68 -21.06
CA VAL A 11 12.30 -18.55 -20.52
C VAL A 11 10.81 -18.88 -20.46
N ASP A 12 10.28 -19.48 -21.52
CA ASP A 12 8.85 -19.71 -21.69
C ASP A 12 8.39 -20.97 -20.96
N ALA A 13 9.17 -22.05 -20.95
CA ALA A 13 8.88 -23.22 -20.11
C ALA A 13 8.92 -22.90 -18.60
N PHE A 14 9.70 -21.90 -18.19
CA PHE A 14 9.62 -21.34 -16.84
C PHE A 14 8.32 -20.54 -16.64
N LYS A 15 8.03 -19.55 -17.50
CA LYS A 15 6.81 -18.71 -17.42
C LYS A 15 5.51 -19.51 -17.44
N ASP A 16 5.47 -20.60 -18.21
CA ASP A 16 4.28 -21.41 -18.46
C ASP A 16 4.25 -22.71 -17.63
N SER A 17 5.15 -22.82 -16.65
CA SER A 17 5.17 -23.95 -15.71
C SER A 17 3.86 -24.05 -14.93
N THR A 18 3.15 -25.15 -15.18
CA THR A 18 1.93 -25.54 -14.46
C THR A 18 2.21 -25.90 -13.00
N GLU A 19 3.40 -26.42 -12.70
CA GLU A 19 3.86 -26.71 -11.33
C GLU A 19 4.08 -25.42 -10.53
N ILE A 20 4.76 -24.43 -11.10
CA ILE A 20 4.90 -23.10 -10.49
C ILE A 20 3.53 -22.46 -10.28
N SER A 21 2.64 -22.55 -11.28
CA SER A 21 1.27 -22.05 -11.18
C SER A 21 0.47 -22.73 -10.06
N ALA A 22 0.57 -24.05 -9.92
CA ALA A 22 -0.08 -24.79 -8.84
C ALA A 22 0.45 -24.38 -7.46
N ILE A 23 1.76 -24.23 -7.30
CA ILE A 23 2.38 -23.81 -6.04
C ILE A 23 2.06 -22.33 -5.72
N ALA A 24 1.86 -21.48 -6.73
CA ALA A 24 1.41 -20.11 -6.52
C ALA A 24 -0.09 -20.01 -6.16
N LEU A 25 -0.93 -20.93 -6.65
CA LEU A 25 -2.38 -20.95 -6.37
C LEU A 25 -2.76 -21.68 -5.07
N SER A 26 -1.98 -22.69 -4.68
CA SER A 26 -2.29 -23.55 -3.52
C SER A 26 -2.34 -22.87 -2.14
N PRO A 27 -1.56 -21.81 -1.82
CA PRO A 27 -1.55 -21.24 -0.48
C PRO A 27 -2.84 -20.48 -0.14
N SER A 28 -3.32 -20.68 1.09
CA SER A 28 -4.31 -19.81 1.74
C SER A 28 -3.77 -18.38 1.91
N THR A 29 -4.65 -17.45 2.23
CA THR A 29 -4.24 -16.13 2.73
C THR A 29 -3.59 -16.31 4.10
N ALA A 30 -2.45 -15.66 4.35
CA ALA A 30 -1.81 -15.67 5.67
C ALA A 30 -2.74 -15.02 6.71
N SER A 31 -2.78 -15.55 7.94
CA SER A 31 -3.64 -15.01 8.99
C SER A 31 -3.27 -13.56 9.32
N GLY A 32 -4.27 -12.66 9.32
CA GLY A 32 -4.06 -11.22 9.45
C GLY A 32 -3.63 -10.50 8.16
N TYR A 33 -3.79 -11.13 6.99
CA TYR A 33 -3.59 -10.52 5.68
C TYR A 33 -4.81 -10.71 4.77
N LYS A 34 -4.94 -9.84 3.76
CA LYS A 34 -5.81 -10.01 2.58
C LYS A 34 -4.97 -10.35 1.34
N ASP A 35 -5.53 -11.21 0.49
CA ASP A 35 -5.05 -11.47 -0.86
C ASP A 35 -5.38 -10.28 -1.77
N MET A 36 -4.39 -9.70 -2.47
CA MET A 36 -4.64 -8.72 -3.53
C MET A 36 -4.71 -9.39 -4.91
N TYR A 37 -3.83 -10.37 -5.15
CA TYR A 37 -3.82 -11.24 -6.34
C TYR A 37 -2.97 -12.49 -6.09
N LYS A 38 -3.16 -13.53 -6.93
CA LYS A 38 -2.30 -14.74 -6.97
C LYS A 38 -1.87 -15.09 -8.39
N ASN A 39 -0.75 -15.78 -8.49
CA ASN A 39 -0.16 -16.33 -9.71
C ASN A 39 -0.04 -15.36 -10.91
N LEU A 40 0.38 -14.11 -10.68
CA LEU A 40 0.72 -13.20 -11.79
C LEU A 40 2.14 -13.46 -12.30
N LYS A 41 2.33 -13.48 -13.63
CA LYS A 41 3.64 -13.63 -14.32
C LYS A 41 4.48 -12.33 -14.32
N THR A 42 4.19 -11.47 -13.37
CA THR A 42 4.73 -10.12 -13.18
C THR A 42 4.89 -9.86 -11.68
N SER A 43 5.67 -8.84 -11.34
CA SER A 43 5.71 -8.24 -10.01
C SER A 43 5.26 -6.78 -10.09
N SER A 44 5.02 -6.14 -8.95
CA SER A 44 4.65 -4.73 -8.94
C SER A 44 5.81 -3.82 -9.35
N ASN A 45 5.46 -2.71 -9.97
CA ASN A 45 6.31 -1.52 -10.08
C ASN A 45 5.64 -0.41 -9.28
N ALA A 46 5.47 -0.67 -7.97
CA ALA A 46 4.70 0.16 -7.06
C ALA A 46 5.61 1.00 -6.15
N TYR A 47 5.03 1.97 -5.44
CA TYR A 47 5.79 2.89 -4.60
C TYR A 47 6.46 2.21 -3.39
N GLY A 48 7.66 2.68 -3.06
CA GLY A 48 8.36 2.38 -1.82
C GLY A 48 8.70 0.91 -1.65
N TYR A 49 9.28 0.31 -2.68
CA TYR A 49 9.96 -0.98 -2.58
C TYR A 49 11.06 -0.95 -1.49
N MET A 50 11.00 -1.86 -0.52
CA MET A 50 11.92 -1.86 0.64
C MET A 50 12.99 -2.98 0.59
N GLY A 51 13.20 -3.62 -0.56
CA GLY A 51 14.07 -4.80 -0.67
C GLY A 51 13.32 -6.14 -0.67
N PHE A 52 14.07 -7.21 -0.97
CA PHE A 52 13.63 -8.62 -0.88
C PHE A 52 14.56 -9.43 0.03
N THR A 53 14.05 -10.58 0.51
CA THR A 53 14.85 -11.71 0.99
C THR A 53 14.60 -12.92 0.10
N SER A 54 15.63 -13.72 -0.19
CA SER A 54 15.44 -15.02 -0.84
C SER A 54 14.83 -16.03 0.14
N MET A 55 14.10 -17.02 -0.36
CA MET A 55 13.52 -18.11 0.44
C MET A 55 13.82 -19.49 -0.17
N SER A 56 13.80 -20.52 0.67
CA SER A 56 14.00 -21.93 0.29
C SER A 56 12.74 -22.59 -0.25
N SER A 57 11.57 -22.05 0.07
CA SER A 57 10.23 -22.57 -0.22
C SER A 57 9.27 -21.42 -0.53
N TYR A 58 8.16 -21.70 -1.23
CA TYR A 58 7.12 -20.72 -1.52
C TYR A 58 6.14 -20.62 -0.34
N ASP A 59 6.68 -20.23 0.81
CA ASP A 59 5.95 -20.13 2.06
C ASP A 59 5.41 -18.70 2.23
N THR A 60 4.10 -18.56 2.07
CA THR A 60 3.39 -17.28 2.12
C THR A 60 3.33 -16.70 3.52
N ASP A 61 3.28 -17.55 4.53
CA ASP A 61 3.09 -17.17 5.93
C ASP A 61 4.45 -16.83 6.55
N ALA A 62 5.51 -17.57 6.21
CA ALA A 62 6.90 -17.20 6.52
C ALA A 62 7.42 -16.01 5.69
N CYS A 63 6.76 -15.68 4.56
CA CYS A 63 6.98 -14.40 3.90
C CYS A 63 6.24 -13.27 4.63
N ALA A 64 4.92 -13.37 4.78
CA ALA A 64 4.06 -12.37 5.43
C ALA A 64 4.55 -12.01 6.83
N SER A 65 4.89 -12.99 7.66
CA SER A 65 5.38 -12.76 9.04
C SER A 65 6.63 -11.88 9.15
N LYS A 66 7.51 -11.86 8.13
CA LYS A 66 8.67 -10.92 8.07
C LYS A 66 8.26 -9.45 7.95
N HIS A 67 7.00 -9.19 7.61
CA HIS A 67 6.44 -7.86 7.45
C HIS A 67 5.59 -7.43 8.66
N ASN A 68 5.21 -8.33 9.56
CA ASN A 68 4.34 -8.04 10.72
C ASN A 68 4.89 -6.96 11.69
N SER A 69 6.21 -6.80 11.76
CA SER A 69 6.85 -5.74 12.56
C SER A 69 6.85 -4.37 11.89
N LYS A 70 6.38 -4.27 10.64
CA LYS A 70 6.32 -3.06 9.83
C LYS A 70 4.85 -2.74 9.54
N ILE A 71 4.36 -1.71 10.21
CA ILE A 71 3.04 -1.11 9.96
C ILE A 71 2.90 -0.73 8.48
N GLY A 72 1.73 -1.03 7.91
CA GLY A 72 1.39 -0.75 6.51
C GLY A 72 2.20 -1.56 5.48
N CYS A 73 3.03 -2.51 5.91
CA CYS A 73 3.90 -3.25 5.00
C CYS A 73 3.14 -4.36 4.29
N MET A 74 3.28 -4.41 2.97
CA MET A 74 2.70 -5.47 2.14
C MET A 74 3.81 -6.43 1.70
N ALA A 75 3.47 -7.71 1.56
CA ALA A 75 4.37 -8.79 1.20
C ALA A 75 4.10 -9.24 -0.24
N ILE A 76 5.13 -9.42 -1.07
CA ILE A 76 5.01 -10.28 -2.27
C ILE A 76 5.88 -11.50 -2.09
N ILE A 77 5.39 -12.65 -2.51
CA ILE A 77 6.25 -13.80 -2.80
C ILE A 77 6.17 -14.10 -4.29
N LEU A 78 7.32 -14.39 -4.91
CA LEU A 78 7.42 -14.59 -6.36
C LEU A 78 8.50 -15.61 -6.73
N PHE A 79 8.28 -16.30 -7.84
CA PHE A 79 9.28 -17.14 -8.52
C PHE A 79 10.01 -16.33 -9.60
N LYS A 80 11.32 -16.14 -9.46
CA LYS A 80 12.20 -15.46 -10.43
C LYS A 80 13.14 -16.48 -11.11
N ARG A 81 13.18 -16.51 -12.44
CA ARG A 81 14.28 -17.16 -13.18
C ARG A 81 15.52 -16.25 -13.14
N ASN A 82 16.66 -16.80 -12.76
CA ASN A 82 17.94 -16.11 -12.76
C ASN A 82 19.04 -17.07 -13.21
N LEU A 83 20.08 -16.59 -13.89
CA LEU A 83 21.24 -17.44 -14.17
C LEU A 83 21.99 -17.81 -12.89
N THR A 84 22.65 -18.96 -12.89
CA THR A 84 23.57 -19.39 -11.82
C THR A 84 24.97 -18.76 -11.92
N GLN A 85 25.34 -18.30 -13.12
CA GLN A 85 26.62 -17.66 -13.45
C GLN A 85 26.40 -16.55 -14.48
N ASN A 86 27.36 -15.62 -14.61
CA ASN A 86 27.32 -14.58 -15.63
C ASN A 86 27.67 -15.16 -17.01
N ILE A 87 27.06 -14.63 -18.08
CA ILE A 87 27.46 -14.98 -19.46
C ILE A 87 28.86 -14.43 -19.75
N GLY A 88 29.70 -15.23 -20.40
CA GLY A 88 31.03 -14.83 -20.84
C GLY A 88 31.63 -15.80 -21.86
N PRO A 89 32.85 -15.55 -22.38
CA PRO A 89 33.43 -16.37 -23.46
C PRO A 89 33.58 -17.86 -23.16
N ALA A 90 33.76 -18.21 -21.87
CA ALA A 90 33.85 -19.60 -21.40
C ALA A 90 32.50 -20.21 -20.98
N CYS A 91 31.43 -19.42 -20.91
CA CYS A 91 30.08 -19.88 -20.57
C CYS A 91 29.04 -19.01 -21.29
N SER A 92 28.73 -19.37 -22.54
CA SER A 92 27.80 -18.62 -23.40
C SER A 92 26.33 -18.87 -23.09
N ASN A 93 26.00 -19.98 -22.42
CA ASN A 93 24.66 -20.32 -21.95
C ASN A 93 24.74 -21.06 -20.59
N PRO A 94 24.98 -20.33 -19.48
CA PRO A 94 24.96 -20.91 -18.14
C PRO A 94 23.54 -21.38 -17.76
N PRO A 95 23.40 -22.44 -16.94
CA PRO A 95 22.10 -22.90 -16.49
C PRO A 95 21.44 -21.87 -15.57
N SER A 96 20.11 -21.84 -15.57
CA SER A 96 19.32 -21.00 -14.68
C SER A 96 18.87 -21.73 -13.41
N ALA A 97 18.41 -20.95 -12.44
CA ALA A 97 17.80 -21.42 -11.22
C ALA A 97 16.50 -20.66 -10.93
N THR A 98 15.52 -21.38 -10.42
CA THR A 98 14.33 -20.84 -9.78
C THR A 98 14.73 -20.21 -8.43
N ILE A 99 14.63 -18.89 -8.30
CA ILE A 99 14.83 -18.17 -7.03
C ILE A 99 13.48 -17.71 -6.51
N ILE A 100 13.12 -18.17 -5.31
CA ILE A 100 11.94 -17.66 -4.59
C ILE A 100 12.33 -16.41 -3.82
N LYS A 101 11.57 -15.32 -3.99
CA LYS A 101 11.82 -14.04 -3.31
C LYS A 101 10.59 -13.55 -2.57
N CYS A 102 10.79 -13.14 -1.32
CA CYS A 102 9.83 -12.41 -0.52
C CYS A 102 10.22 -10.93 -0.48
N GLY A 103 9.41 -10.05 -1.05
CA GLY A 103 9.66 -8.61 -1.24
C GLY A 103 8.72 -7.71 -0.43
N SER A 104 9.23 -6.57 0.03
CA SER A 104 8.49 -5.63 0.91
C SER A 104 7.99 -4.37 0.20
N TRP A 105 6.88 -3.82 0.70
CA TRP A 105 6.19 -2.63 0.18
C TRP A 105 5.89 -1.58 1.21
N ARG A 106 5.70 -0.36 0.70
CA ARG A 106 5.07 0.76 1.40
C ARG A 106 3.75 1.16 0.74
N GLY A 107 3.66 1.14 -0.60
CA GLY A 107 2.44 1.44 -1.35
C GLY A 107 1.63 0.20 -1.77
N PRO A 108 0.30 0.35 -1.96
CA PRO A 108 -0.60 -0.69 -2.46
C PRO A 108 -0.15 -1.22 -3.81
N ALA A 109 -0.32 -2.52 -4.00
CA ALA A 109 -0.34 -3.09 -5.34
C ALA A 109 -1.76 -3.42 -5.76
N THR A 110 -2.01 -3.15 -7.03
CA THR A 110 -3.17 -3.61 -7.76
C THR A 110 -2.68 -4.35 -9.01
N PRO A 111 -3.55 -5.06 -9.75
CA PRO A 111 -3.16 -5.67 -11.02
C PRO A 111 -2.55 -4.66 -11.99
N GLU A 112 -3.06 -3.42 -12.02
CA GLU A 112 -2.66 -2.37 -12.96
C GLU A 112 -1.23 -1.86 -12.71
N ASN A 113 -0.75 -1.85 -11.47
CA ASN A 113 0.66 -1.55 -11.17
C ASN A 113 1.55 -2.82 -11.07
N THR A 114 1.01 -3.99 -11.41
CA THR A 114 1.71 -5.29 -11.44
C THR A 114 2.20 -5.65 -12.84
N VAL A 115 3.10 -4.81 -13.36
CA VAL A 115 3.57 -4.80 -14.76
C VAL A 115 5.03 -5.24 -14.95
N ASN A 116 5.80 -5.46 -13.88
CA ASN A 116 7.21 -5.82 -13.99
C ASN A 116 7.38 -7.32 -14.33
N ALA A 117 7.50 -7.64 -15.61
CA ALA A 117 7.69 -9.01 -16.14
C ALA A 117 9.14 -9.55 -16.01
N GLY A 118 10.05 -8.78 -15.41
CA GLY A 118 11.49 -9.01 -15.44
C GLY A 118 12.19 -8.13 -16.48
N TYR A 119 13.39 -8.55 -16.90
CA TYR A 119 14.27 -7.79 -17.79
C TYR A 119 15.27 -8.72 -18.50
N THR A 120 15.86 -8.25 -19.60
CA THR A 120 16.98 -8.94 -20.25
C THR A 120 18.27 -8.18 -19.97
N ASP A 121 19.29 -8.89 -19.51
CA ASP A 121 20.62 -8.36 -19.22
C ASP A 121 21.66 -9.25 -19.91
N ASN A 122 22.51 -8.69 -20.80
CA ASN A 122 23.52 -9.44 -21.55
C ASN A 122 22.99 -10.78 -22.13
N ASN A 123 21.99 -10.72 -23.02
CA ASN A 123 21.25 -11.86 -23.60
C ASN A 123 20.54 -12.80 -22.60
N SER A 124 20.54 -12.48 -21.31
CA SER A 124 20.00 -13.31 -20.23
C SER A 124 18.62 -12.81 -19.81
N THR A 125 17.55 -13.46 -20.30
CA THR A 125 16.19 -13.08 -19.90
C THR A 125 15.87 -13.59 -18.50
N ILE A 126 15.79 -12.63 -17.57
CA ILE A 126 15.28 -12.74 -16.21
C ILE A 126 13.77 -12.50 -16.25
N THR A 127 12.97 -13.38 -15.66
CA THR A 127 11.50 -13.26 -15.70
C THR A 127 10.81 -13.90 -14.50
N ILE A 128 9.49 -13.75 -14.43
CA ILE A 128 8.62 -14.19 -13.33
C ILE A 128 7.56 -15.14 -13.88
N ALA A 129 7.33 -16.26 -13.20
CA ALA A 129 6.37 -17.29 -13.60
C ALA A 129 5.12 -17.34 -12.71
N GLY A 130 5.20 -16.80 -11.49
CA GLY A 130 4.08 -16.67 -10.58
C GLY A 130 4.45 -15.76 -9.41
N SER A 131 3.52 -14.91 -8.99
CA SER A 131 3.63 -14.10 -7.79
C SER A 131 2.27 -13.85 -7.12
N ASN A 132 2.31 -13.72 -5.79
CA ASN A 132 1.17 -13.40 -4.95
C ASN A 132 1.55 -12.19 -4.08
N ARG A 133 0.69 -11.17 -3.96
CA ARG A 133 0.94 -9.99 -3.10
C ARG A 133 -0.20 -9.83 -2.08
N TYR A 134 0.19 -9.71 -0.82
CA TYR A 134 -0.64 -9.74 0.38
C TYR A 134 -0.51 -8.42 1.14
N VAL A 135 -1.61 -7.86 1.61
CA VAL A 135 -1.65 -6.66 2.47
C VAL A 135 -2.05 -7.04 3.89
N GLN A 136 -1.47 -6.41 4.91
CA GLN A 136 -1.91 -6.61 6.30
C GLN A 136 -3.35 -6.14 6.47
N ASP A 137 -4.19 -6.99 7.07
CA ASP A 137 -5.56 -6.61 7.46
C ASP A 137 -5.58 -5.65 8.65
N LYS A 138 -4.49 -5.63 9.43
CA LYS A 138 -4.31 -4.68 10.51
C LYS A 138 -3.79 -3.35 9.96
N THR A 139 -4.71 -2.48 9.58
CA THR A 139 -4.43 -1.03 9.59
C THR A 139 -4.01 -0.64 11.03
N PRO A 140 -2.97 0.19 11.23
CA PRO A 140 -2.45 0.52 12.54
C PRO A 140 -3.46 1.29 13.42
N SER A 141 -3.47 0.98 14.71
CA SER A 141 -4.03 1.85 15.76
C SER A 141 -3.12 3.05 16.01
N VAL A 142 -3.68 4.23 16.25
CA VAL A 142 -2.92 5.44 16.59
C VAL A 142 -3.26 5.86 18.03
N PRO A 143 -2.27 6.13 18.92
CA PRO A 143 -2.54 6.61 20.28
C PRO A 143 -3.41 7.88 20.28
N GLU A 144 -4.32 7.99 21.24
CA GLU A 144 -5.29 9.11 21.37
C GLU A 144 -6.33 9.22 20.23
N TYR A 145 -6.42 8.23 19.33
CA TYR A 145 -7.45 8.16 18.30
C TYR A 145 -8.22 6.84 18.30
N ASP A 146 -9.54 6.93 18.32
CA ASP A 146 -10.46 5.85 17.97
C ASP A 146 -10.34 5.52 16.49
N GLY A 147 -10.38 4.23 16.16
CA GLY A 147 -10.22 3.69 14.81
C GLY A 147 -9.12 2.62 14.74
N PRO A 148 -8.68 2.24 13.53
CA PRO A 148 -9.11 2.73 12.23
C PRO A 148 -10.51 2.26 11.82
N SER A 149 -11.32 3.17 11.29
CA SER A 149 -12.53 2.83 10.53
C SER A 149 -12.16 2.63 9.06
N SER A 150 -12.52 1.49 8.47
CA SER A 150 -12.25 1.24 7.03
C SER A 150 -13.20 2.02 6.13
N LEU A 151 -12.64 2.71 5.13
CA LEU A 151 -13.36 3.50 4.12
C LEU A 151 -13.09 2.98 2.69
N GLY A 152 -12.36 1.86 2.56
CA GLY A 152 -12.09 1.19 1.29
C GLY A 152 -11.24 2.04 0.33
N ASN A 153 -11.76 2.30 -0.86
CA ASN A 153 -11.09 3.04 -1.94
C ASN A 153 -11.74 4.41 -2.20
N ALA A 154 -12.24 5.06 -1.14
CA ALA A 154 -12.77 6.41 -1.21
C ALA A 154 -12.35 7.23 0.02
N ALA A 155 -11.97 8.49 -0.20
CA ALA A 155 -11.71 9.46 0.83
C ALA A 155 -13.03 10.08 1.34
N ILE A 156 -12.99 10.62 2.55
CA ILE A 156 -14.09 11.39 3.11
C ILE A 156 -14.29 12.67 2.27
N ASN A 157 -15.49 12.81 1.72
CA ASN A 157 -15.99 14.07 1.22
C ASN A 157 -16.75 14.76 2.37
N ALA A 158 -16.06 15.65 3.09
CA ALA A 158 -16.59 16.25 4.31
C ALA A 158 -17.63 17.32 3.98
N PRO A 159 -18.89 17.19 4.44
CA PRO A 159 -19.89 18.24 4.29
C PRO A 159 -19.63 19.39 5.27
N MET A 160 -20.35 20.49 5.03
CA MET A 160 -20.47 21.56 6.02
C MET A 160 -21.31 21.07 7.21
N ASP A 161 -20.94 21.48 8.42
CA ASP A 161 -21.65 21.14 9.66
C ASP A 161 -22.37 22.37 10.23
N CYS A 162 -23.15 22.17 11.29
CA CYS A 162 -23.88 23.20 12.04
C CYS A 162 -24.77 24.05 11.10
N SER A 163 -25.76 23.39 10.48
CA SER A 163 -26.71 24.00 9.54
C SER A 163 -26.06 24.67 8.33
N ASN A 164 -25.05 24.01 7.75
CA ASN A 164 -24.27 24.48 6.58
C ASN A 164 -23.53 25.81 6.79
N SER A 165 -23.20 26.17 8.04
CA SER A 165 -22.51 27.44 8.34
C SER A 165 -21.02 27.29 8.62
N TYR A 166 -20.50 26.07 8.77
CA TYR A 166 -19.08 25.81 9.05
C TYR A 166 -18.48 24.74 8.14
N ASP A 167 -17.35 25.09 7.52
CA ASP A 167 -16.47 24.14 6.83
C ASP A 167 -15.67 23.31 7.85
N THR A 168 -15.84 21.99 7.80
CA THR A 168 -15.15 21.03 8.66
C THR A 168 -13.80 20.59 8.09
N TYR A 169 -13.48 20.88 6.83
CA TYR A 169 -12.19 20.59 6.25
C TYR A 169 -11.13 21.60 6.75
N MET A 170 -9.95 21.08 7.09
CA MET A 170 -8.81 21.87 7.57
C MET A 170 -7.62 21.81 6.61
N GLY A 171 -7.86 21.40 5.37
CA GLY A 171 -6.80 21.10 4.39
C GLY A 171 -6.16 19.74 4.63
N PHE A 172 -4.98 19.55 4.05
CA PHE A 172 -4.30 18.27 4.00
C PHE A 172 -2.79 18.38 4.26
N LYS A 173 -2.16 17.22 4.48
CA LYS A 173 -0.74 17.00 4.24
C LYS A 173 -0.56 15.78 3.34
N ILE A 174 0.44 15.83 2.46
CA ILE A 174 0.90 14.68 1.70
C ILE A 174 2.31 14.30 2.20
N PHE A 175 2.53 13.01 2.38
CA PHE A 175 3.80 12.40 2.71
C PHE A 175 4.19 11.53 1.49
N PRO A 176 4.99 12.06 0.55
CA PRO A 176 5.44 11.30 -0.63
C PRO A 176 6.45 10.22 -0.26
N ASP A 177 7.04 10.32 0.94
CA ASP A 177 8.04 9.40 1.45
C ASP A 177 7.58 8.67 2.73
N GLY A 178 7.74 7.35 2.74
CA GLY A 178 7.52 6.50 3.92
C GLY A 178 6.58 5.33 3.71
N SER A 179 6.34 4.55 4.77
CA SER A 179 5.24 3.58 4.80
C SER A 179 3.91 4.32 4.90
N PHE A 180 2.81 3.63 4.64
CA PHE A 180 1.53 4.04 5.19
C PHE A 180 1.60 4.03 6.73
N ASP A 181 1.75 5.21 7.33
CA ASP A 181 1.85 5.48 8.75
C ASP A 181 0.89 6.64 9.14
N PRO A 182 -0.34 6.31 9.54
CA PRO A 182 -1.33 7.27 10.03
C PRO A 182 -0.91 8.07 11.28
N ALA A 183 0.17 7.70 12.00
CA ALA A 183 0.72 8.56 13.05
C ALA A 183 1.27 9.88 12.48
N LEU A 184 1.72 9.90 11.22
CA LEU A 184 2.09 11.13 10.51
C LEU A 184 0.88 12.06 10.30
N CYS A 185 -0.31 11.48 10.04
CA CYS A 185 -1.55 12.24 9.94
C CYS A 185 -2.00 12.79 11.30
N ALA A 186 -1.83 12.04 12.38
CA ALA A 186 -2.08 12.52 13.75
C ALA A 186 -1.11 13.64 14.14
N ALA A 187 0.18 13.50 13.84
CA ALA A 187 1.16 14.56 14.06
C ALA A 187 0.82 15.84 13.28
N ALA A 188 0.37 15.71 12.02
CA ALA A 188 -0.15 16.83 11.24
C ALA A 188 -1.42 17.45 11.84
N CYS A 189 -2.35 16.64 12.34
CA CYS A 189 -3.57 17.09 13.02
C CYS A 189 -3.25 17.92 14.29
N THR A 190 -2.29 17.46 15.10
CA THR A 190 -1.79 18.18 16.28
C THR A 190 -1.04 19.46 15.89
N ALA A 191 -0.15 19.41 14.89
CA ALA A 191 0.59 20.59 14.42
C ALA A 191 -0.33 21.69 13.88
N THR A 192 -1.33 21.34 13.06
CA THR A 192 -2.35 22.28 12.56
C THR A 192 -3.17 22.88 13.71
N SER A 193 -3.53 22.07 14.72
CA SER A 193 -4.25 22.56 15.90
C SER A 193 -3.44 23.58 16.70
N ASN A 194 -2.17 23.27 16.97
CA ASN A 194 -1.27 24.17 17.70
C ASN A 194 -1.02 25.48 16.92
N TYR A 195 -0.87 25.41 15.60
CA TYR A 195 -0.74 26.59 14.75
C TYR A 195 -1.98 27.49 14.83
N ASN A 196 -3.18 26.93 14.73
CA ASN A 196 -4.43 27.71 14.79
C ASN A 196 -4.69 28.30 16.18
N ILE A 197 -4.29 27.62 17.26
CA ILE A 197 -4.36 28.16 18.63
C ILE A 197 -3.41 29.35 18.80
N ALA A 198 -2.21 29.30 18.21
CA ALA A 198 -1.25 30.41 18.23
C ALA A 198 -1.64 31.58 17.30
N HIS A 199 -2.49 31.34 16.29
CA HIS A 199 -2.96 32.33 15.31
C HIS A 199 -4.50 32.35 15.26
N PRO A 200 -5.17 32.81 16.32
CA PRO A 200 -6.63 32.84 16.39
C PRO A 200 -7.23 33.73 15.30
N PRO A 201 -8.43 33.41 14.80
CA PRO A 201 -9.16 34.29 13.88
C PRO A 201 -9.60 35.58 14.60
N ALA A 202 -9.81 36.66 13.85
CA ALA A 202 -10.29 37.93 14.42
C ALA A 202 -11.70 37.86 15.04
N THR A 203 -12.46 36.80 14.72
CA THR A 203 -13.78 36.49 15.25
C THR A 203 -13.96 34.98 15.35
N GLY A 204 -14.45 34.47 16.49
CA GLY A 204 -14.68 33.04 16.72
C GLY A 204 -13.46 32.32 17.34
N GLU A 205 -13.62 31.02 17.60
CA GLU A 205 -12.61 30.19 18.26
C GLU A 205 -11.60 29.58 17.28
N PRO A 206 -10.35 29.30 17.70
CA PRO A 206 -9.39 28.51 16.94
C PRO A 206 -9.94 27.14 16.50
N ARG A 207 -10.00 26.90 15.19
CA ARG A 207 -10.36 25.57 14.65
C ARG A 207 -9.26 24.57 14.99
N THR A 208 -9.59 23.58 15.81
CA THR A 208 -8.72 22.45 16.17
C THR A 208 -9.11 21.22 15.36
N CYS A 209 -8.11 20.43 14.95
CA CYS A 209 -8.31 19.17 14.24
C CYS A 209 -8.76 18.07 15.21
N ARG A 210 -9.77 17.29 14.81
CA ARG A 210 -10.47 16.31 15.66
C ARG A 210 -10.64 14.94 15.00
N SER A 211 -10.52 14.87 13.69
CA SER A 211 -10.42 13.60 12.97
C SER A 211 -9.56 13.77 11.73
N PHE A 212 -9.07 12.66 11.18
CA PHE A 212 -8.38 12.66 9.90
C PHE A 212 -8.71 11.40 9.10
N ASN A 213 -8.63 11.52 7.78
CA ASN A 213 -8.67 10.41 6.85
C ASN A 213 -7.28 10.24 6.24
N ALA A 214 -6.65 9.11 6.56
CA ALA A 214 -5.40 8.67 5.96
C ALA A 214 -5.73 7.75 4.78
N TYR A 215 -5.16 8.02 3.62
CA TYR A 215 -5.31 7.18 2.43
C TYR A 215 -4.06 7.25 1.55
N ILE A 216 -3.99 6.38 0.55
CA ILE A 216 -2.98 6.47 -0.51
C ILE A 216 -3.62 7.19 -1.70
N LEU A 217 -2.95 8.25 -2.17
CA LEU A 217 -3.29 8.92 -3.41
C LEU A 217 -2.47 8.29 -4.56
N LEU A 218 -3.14 7.98 -5.66
CA LEU A 218 -2.50 7.55 -6.90
C LEU A 218 -2.74 8.57 -8.00
N LYS A 219 -1.77 8.70 -8.90
CA LYS A 219 -1.79 9.45 -10.16
C LYS A 219 -1.48 8.50 -11.31
N ASN A 220 -2.43 8.33 -12.22
CA ASN A 220 -2.31 7.43 -13.39
C ASN A 220 -1.88 6.00 -13.00
N GLY A 221 -2.34 5.50 -11.85
CA GLY A 221 -1.99 4.17 -11.29
C GLY A 221 -0.66 4.10 -10.52
N ASN A 222 0.16 5.16 -10.56
CA ASN A 222 1.36 5.30 -9.74
C ASN A 222 0.99 5.95 -8.39
N VAL A 223 1.65 5.59 -7.30
CA VAL A 223 1.34 6.17 -5.97
C VAL A 223 2.13 7.47 -5.77
N GLU A 224 1.41 8.55 -5.43
CA GLU A 224 1.98 9.88 -5.12
C GLU A 224 2.42 10.00 -3.65
N GLY A 225 1.83 9.19 -2.76
CA GLY A 225 2.17 9.15 -1.34
C GLY A 225 0.99 8.84 -0.43
N GLN A 226 1.22 8.92 0.89
CA GLN A 226 0.15 8.97 1.88
C GLN A 226 -0.44 10.38 1.92
N TYR A 227 -1.75 10.47 1.75
CA TYR A 227 -2.52 11.70 1.92
C TYR A 227 -3.24 11.67 3.28
N CYS A 228 -3.19 12.81 3.98
CA CYS A 228 -3.81 13.02 5.28
C CYS A 228 -4.78 14.20 5.16
N SER A 229 -6.06 13.91 4.88
CA SER A 229 -7.11 14.94 4.92
C SER A 229 -7.51 15.17 6.38
N LEU A 230 -7.41 16.43 6.83
CA LEU A 230 -7.61 16.82 8.22
C LEU A 230 -9.00 17.46 8.40
N PHE A 231 -9.72 17.08 9.46
CA PHE A 231 -11.06 17.59 9.74
C PHE A 231 -11.17 18.12 11.17
N GLY A 232 -11.91 19.22 11.32
CA GLY A 232 -12.12 19.94 12.57
C GLY A 232 -13.58 20.09 12.96
N MET A 233 -13.79 20.84 14.05
CA MET A 233 -15.07 20.99 14.74
C MET A 233 -15.60 19.70 15.38
N TYR A 234 -16.74 19.82 16.06
CA TYR A 234 -16.91 19.22 17.37
C TYR A 234 -17.39 17.75 17.32
N THR A 235 -16.48 16.83 17.62
CA THR A 235 -16.69 15.40 17.94
C THR A 235 -17.16 14.45 16.84
N ARG A 236 -17.41 14.96 15.64
CA ARG A 236 -17.75 14.14 14.47
C ARG A 236 -16.47 13.82 13.71
N ALA A 237 -16.14 12.53 13.65
CA ALA A 237 -15.48 11.98 12.48
C ALA A 237 -16.57 11.54 11.53
N TRP A 238 -16.40 11.83 10.24
CA TRP A 238 -17.34 11.41 9.21
C TRP A 238 -17.30 9.89 9.05
N ASP A 239 -18.48 9.25 9.13
CA ASP A 239 -18.61 7.80 8.94
C ASP A 239 -18.48 7.40 7.46
N SER A 240 -18.48 6.09 7.19
CA SER A 240 -18.26 5.54 5.85
C SER A 240 -19.31 5.92 4.81
N SER A 241 -20.48 6.44 5.16
CA SER A 241 -21.43 7.00 4.17
C SER A 241 -20.91 8.28 3.50
N HIS A 242 -19.95 8.96 4.12
CA HIS A 242 -19.29 10.15 3.59
C HIS A 242 -18.02 9.82 2.78
N ALA A 243 -17.59 8.55 2.76
CA ALA A 243 -16.48 8.07 1.94
C ALA A 243 -16.90 7.94 0.47
N THR A 244 -17.08 9.08 -0.20
CA THR A 244 -17.61 9.18 -1.57
C THR A 244 -16.59 9.73 -2.57
N ASN A 245 -15.46 10.29 -2.11
CA ASN A 245 -14.41 10.80 -2.98
C ASN A 245 -13.45 9.66 -3.39
N SER A 246 -13.81 8.91 -4.44
CA SER A 246 -12.96 7.85 -5.01
C SER A 246 -11.77 8.39 -5.83
N GLY A 247 -11.76 9.68 -6.16
CA GLY A 247 -10.78 10.29 -7.04
C GLY A 247 -11.34 11.45 -7.86
N GLN A 248 -10.50 12.01 -8.74
CA GLN A 248 -10.84 13.08 -9.67
C GLN A 248 -9.93 13.06 -10.90
N TYR A 249 -10.39 13.63 -12.02
CA TYR A 249 -9.55 13.89 -13.19
C TYR A 249 -9.11 15.35 -13.20
N HIS A 250 -7.86 15.60 -13.58
CA HIS A 250 -7.31 16.94 -13.76
C HIS A 250 -6.54 17.02 -15.09
N GLY A 251 -7.23 17.43 -16.15
CA GLY A 251 -6.73 17.29 -17.52
C GLY A 251 -6.69 15.82 -17.93
N SER A 252 -5.54 15.35 -18.43
CA SER A 252 -5.30 13.93 -18.73
C SER A 252 -4.96 13.08 -17.50
N ASP A 253 -4.63 13.69 -16.37
CA ASP A 253 -4.22 12.96 -15.17
C ASP A 253 -5.44 12.46 -14.39
N SER A 254 -5.49 11.16 -14.13
CA SER A 254 -6.47 10.51 -13.25
C SER A 254 -5.87 10.36 -11.85
N TYR A 255 -6.51 10.93 -10.84
CA TYR A 255 -6.16 10.75 -9.44
C TYR A 255 -7.17 9.83 -8.76
N THR A 256 -6.72 8.79 -8.05
CA THR A 256 -7.60 7.82 -7.39
C THR A 256 -7.17 7.52 -5.95
N VAL A 257 -8.12 7.06 -5.13
CA VAL A 257 -7.93 6.77 -3.71
C VAL A 257 -7.85 5.27 -3.45
N GLN A 258 -6.91 4.82 -2.63
CA GLN A 258 -6.81 3.43 -2.14
C GLN A 258 -6.45 3.38 -0.65
N ASN A 259 -6.78 2.27 0.01
CA ASN A 259 -6.43 1.99 1.41
C ASN A 259 -6.83 3.15 2.36
N SER A 260 -8.07 3.62 2.19
CA SER A 260 -8.61 4.76 2.92
C SER A 260 -9.18 4.34 4.27
N VAL A 261 -8.76 5.06 5.32
CA VAL A 261 -9.14 4.79 6.70
C VAL A 261 -9.35 6.10 7.49
N GLY A 262 -10.31 6.09 8.41
CA GLY A 262 -10.68 7.23 9.25
C GLY A 262 -10.26 7.02 10.71
N TYR A 263 -9.84 8.11 11.36
CA TYR A 263 -9.46 8.16 12.78
C TYR A 263 -10.10 9.35 13.47
N LYS A 264 -10.58 9.18 14.70
CA LYS A 264 -11.24 10.20 15.52
C LYS A 264 -10.47 10.42 16.82
N ASN A 265 -10.16 11.65 17.21
CA ASN A 265 -9.51 11.90 18.50
C ASN A 265 -10.45 11.50 19.65
N SER A 266 -9.99 10.61 20.54
CA SER A 266 -10.81 9.95 21.57
C SER A 266 -11.10 10.84 22.80
N THR A 267 -10.47 12.01 22.89
CA THR A 267 -10.59 12.94 24.03
C THR A 267 -11.62 14.07 23.83
N GLY A 268 -12.27 14.13 22.66
CA GLY A 268 -13.20 15.20 22.30
C GLY A 268 -14.57 15.11 22.98
N SER A 269 -14.88 16.03 23.90
CA SER A 269 -16.19 16.20 24.52
C SER A 269 -17.24 16.80 23.58
N SER A 270 -18.49 16.34 23.70
CA SER A 270 -19.60 16.46 22.73
C SER A 270 -19.83 17.83 22.09
N GLN A 271 -20.30 17.77 20.83
CA GLN A 271 -20.75 18.88 19.98
C GLN A 271 -21.25 20.15 20.69
N LYS A 272 -20.61 21.28 20.37
CA LYS A 272 -21.22 22.62 20.44
C LYS A 272 -21.41 23.12 19.02
N CYS A 273 -22.60 23.65 18.74
CA CYS A 273 -22.89 24.49 17.59
C CYS A 273 -22.85 25.96 18.04
#